data_AF-M0K0A9-F1
#
_entry.id   AF-M0K0A9-F1
#
_cell.length_a   1.000
_cell.length_b   1.000
_cell.length_c   1.000
_cell.angle_alpha   90.00
_cell.angle_beta   90.00
_cell.angle_gamma   90.00
#
_symmetry.space_group_name_H-M   'P 1'
#
loop_
_entity.id
_entity.type
_entity.pdbx_description
1 polymer ?
#
loop_
_entity_poly.entity_id
_entity_poly.type
_entity_poly.pdbx_seq_one_letter_code
_entity_poly.pdbx_strand_id
1 'polypeptide(L)'
;MRTTAPSFEEYDFDLGDHVRVDWADGDSPLDEVVGTVSDISHSGGNVVISVEAADDQYPEHSIYGGTHDCAPEWVEPLEQS
;
A
#
# COMPACT_ATOMS: atom_id res chain seq x y z
N MET A 1 4.78 1.29 -26.23
CA MET A 1 5.83 1.24 -25.21
C MET A 1 5.19 0.64 -23.98
N ARG A 2 5.60 -0.56 -23.55
CA ARG A 2 5.24 -1.06 -22.22
C ARG A 2 6.18 -0.32 -21.28
N THR A 3 5.68 0.73 -20.64
CA THR A 3 6.38 1.33 -19.51
C THR A 3 6.39 0.23 -18.46
N THR A 4 7.52 -0.43 -18.27
CA THR A 4 7.76 -1.19 -17.04
C THR A 4 7.44 -0.21 -15.93
N ALA A 5 6.41 -0.51 -15.12
CA ALA A 5 6.12 0.30 -13.95
C ALA A 5 7.42 0.46 -13.14
N PRO A 6 7.60 1.55 -12.37
CA PRO A 6 8.78 1.68 -11.52
C PRO A 6 8.81 0.49 -10.55
N SER A 7 9.56 -0.54 -10.89
CA SER A 7 9.84 -1.69 -10.05
C SER A 7 10.99 -1.31 -9.15
N PHE A 8 10.75 -1.19 -7.85
CA PHE A 8 11.83 -1.03 -6.90
C PHE A 8 12.42 -2.42 -6.67
N GLU A 9 13.53 -2.73 -7.34
CA GLU A 9 14.24 -4.04 -7.25
C GLU A 9 14.66 -4.43 -5.82
N GLU A 10 14.50 -3.53 -4.84
CA GLU A 10 14.83 -3.72 -3.43
C GLU A 10 13.66 -4.26 -2.59
N TYR A 11 12.42 -4.24 -3.11
CA TYR A 11 11.22 -4.70 -2.41
C TYR A 11 10.56 -5.88 -3.13
N ASP A 12 9.90 -6.75 -2.37
CA ASP A 12 9.21 -7.93 -2.90
C ASP A 12 7.81 -7.63 -3.46
N PHE A 13 7.50 -6.36 -3.77
CA PHE A 13 6.23 -5.92 -4.34
C PHE A 13 6.44 -4.79 -5.35
N ASP A 14 5.51 -4.70 -6.30
CA ASP A 14 5.49 -3.74 -7.39
C ASP A 14 4.18 -2.94 -7.42
N LEU A 15 4.15 -1.92 -8.27
CA LEU A 15 2.93 -1.17 -8.58
C LEU A 15 1.83 -2.11 -9.10
N GLY A 16 0.66 -2.07 -8.47
CA GLY A 16 -0.48 -2.92 -8.80
C GLY A 16 -0.53 -4.25 -8.04
N ASP A 17 0.49 -4.55 -7.23
CA ASP A 17 0.44 -5.73 -6.37
C ASP A 17 -0.55 -5.57 -5.22
N HIS A 18 -1.10 -6.70 -4.80
CA HIS A 18 -1.98 -6.77 -3.66
C HIS A 18 -1.14 -7.03 -2.41
N VAL A 19 -1.26 -6.16 -1.43
CA VAL A 19 -0.40 -6.14 -0.25
C VAL A 19 -1.21 -6.00 1.02
N ARG A 20 -0.60 -6.43 2.11
CA ARG A 20 -1.01 -6.17 3.48
C ARG A 20 -0.06 -5.13 4.05
N VAL A 21 -0.58 -4.15 4.77
CA VAL A 21 0.18 -3.12 5.46
C VAL A 21 -0.07 -3.27 6.95
N ASP A 22 0.98 -3.43 7.74
CA ASP A 22 0.91 -3.29 9.19
C ASP A 22 0.60 -1.83 9.52
N TRP A 23 -0.56 -1.58 10.11
CA TRP A 23 -1.08 -0.25 10.42
C TRP A 23 -1.29 -0.05 11.92
N ALA A 24 -0.67 -0.89 12.76
CA ALA A 24 -0.83 -0.85 14.22
C ALA A 24 -0.37 0.50 14.81
N ASP A 25 0.63 1.13 14.19
CA ASP A 25 1.13 2.47 14.57
C ASP A 25 0.49 3.61 13.73
N GLY A 26 -0.47 3.30 12.85
CA GLY A 26 -1.13 4.26 11.98
C GLY A 26 -2.39 4.89 12.57
N ASP A 27 -2.91 5.95 11.92
CA ASP A 27 -4.12 6.65 12.37
C ASP A 27 -5.37 6.08 11.67
N SER A 28 -5.72 4.83 11.99
CA SER A 28 -6.95 4.15 11.53
C SER A 28 -7.53 3.28 12.65
N PRO A 29 -8.85 3.00 12.65
CA PRO A 29 -9.44 2.01 13.56
C PRO A 29 -8.97 0.57 13.32
N LEU A 30 -8.23 0.29 12.24
CA LEU A 30 -7.69 -1.02 11.93
C LEU A 30 -6.18 -1.05 12.16
N ASP A 31 -5.69 -2.16 12.71
CA ASP A 31 -4.26 -2.45 12.83
C ASP A 31 -3.64 -2.93 11.50
N GLU A 32 -4.44 -3.05 10.45
CA GLU A 32 -4.03 -3.59 9.16
C GLU A 32 -4.82 -2.96 8.01
N VAL A 33 -4.13 -2.64 6.92
CA VAL A 33 -4.72 -2.22 5.65
C VAL A 33 -4.39 -3.25 4.58
N VAL A 34 -5.39 -3.74 3.86
CA VAL A 34 -5.23 -4.67 2.74
C VAL A 34 -5.68 -3.95 1.49
N GLY A 35 -4.83 -3.93 0.47
CA GLY A 35 -5.10 -3.10 -0.68
C GLY A 35 -4.14 -3.29 -1.83
N THR A 36 -4.25 -2.42 -2.81
CA THR A 36 -3.42 -2.45 -4.02
C THR A 36 -2.40 -1.32 -3.98
N VAL A 37 -1.14 -1.61 -4.28
CA VAL A 37 -0.11 -0.58 -4.43
C VAL A 37 -0.48 0.32 -5.61
N SER A 38 -0.80 1.58 -5.33
CA SER A 38 -1.29 2.56 -6.30
C SER A 38 -0.23 3.59 -6.71
N ASP A 39 0.77 3.82 -5.85
CA ASP A 39 1.95 4.63 -6.17
C ASP A 39 3.16 4.22 -5.32
N ILE A 40 4.35 4.46 -5.86
CA ILE A 40 5.61 4.33 -5.12
C ILE A 40 6.44 5.58 -5.43
N SER A 41 6.72 6.38 -4.40
CA SER A 41 7.40 7.67 -4.58
C SER A 41 8.50 7.93 -3.57
N HIS A 42 9.37 8.89 -3.91
CA HIS A 42 10.39 9.40 -3.01
C HIS A 42 9.99 10.76 -2.46
N SER A 43 9.91 10.88 -1.13
CA SER A 43 9.61 12.13 -0.43
C SER A 43 10.64 12.38 0.67
N GLY A 44 11.34 13.51 0.60
CA GLY A 44 12.34 13.89 1.62
C GLY A 44 13.51 12.91 1.77
N GLY A 45 13.80 12.09 0.75
CA GLY A 45 14.82 11.05 0.81
C GLY A 45 14.33 9.70 1.35
N ASN A 46 13.04 9.59 1.69
CA ASN A 46 12.41 8.34 2.09
C ASN A 46 11.52 7.80 0.97
N VAL A 47 11.38 6.48 0.91
CA VAL A 47 10.40 5.81 0.05
C VAL A 47 9.04 5.82 0.76
N VAL A 48 8.00 6.18 0.02
CA VAL A 48 6.61 6.16 0.47
C VAL A 48 5.82 5.27 -0.49
N ILE A 49 5.09 4.32 0.09
CA ILE A 49 4.20 3.41 -0.64
C ILE A 49 2.77 3.88 -0.43
N SER A 50 2.07 4.15 -1.51
CA SER A 50 0.64 4.45 -1.47
C SER A 50 -0.16 3.18 -1.77
N VAL A 51 -1.02 2.79 -0.84
CA VAL A 51 -1.86 1.59 -0.94
C VAL A 51 -3.33 1.99 -0.92
N GLU A 52 -4.04 1.72 -2.00
CA GLU A 52 -5.49 1.88 -2.07
C GLU A 52 -6.17 0.71 -1.35
N ALA A 53 -6.79 0.99 -0.20
CA ALA A 53 -7.48 -0.02 0.62
C ALA A 53 -8.63 -0.66 -0.15
N ALA A 54 -8.85 -1.95 0.07
CA ALA A 54 -9.95 -2.70 -0.52
C ALA A 54 -11.31 -2.10 -0.13
N ASP A 55 -12.26 -2.07 -1.08
CA ASP A 55 -13.59 -1.45 -0.91
C ASP A 55 -14.39 -2.04 0.26
N ASP A 56 -14.18 -3.31 0.62
CA ASP A 56 -14.88 -4.00 1.70
C ASP A 56 -14.21 -3.86 3.08
N GLN A 57 -13.01 -3.28 3.14
CA GLN A 57 -12.24 -3.18 4.38
C GLN A 57 -12.83 -2.14 5.34
N TYR A 58 -13.43 -1.08 4.80
CA TYR A 58 -14.06 -0.02 5.59
C TYR A 58 -15.54 0.12 5.23
N PRO A 59 -16.40 0.56 6.19
CA PRO A 59 -17.79 0.88 5.88
C PRO A 59 -17.90 1.91 4.75
N GLU A 60 -18.94 1.80 3.93
CA GLU A 60 -19.27 2.80 2.92
C GLU A 60 -19.32 4.21 3.56
N HIS A 61 -18.60 5.17 2.97
CA HIS A 61 -18.39 6.54 3.49
C HIS A 61 -17.47 6.70 4.72
N SER A 62 -16.66 5.68 5.05
CA SER A 62 -15.59 5.85 6.03
C SER A 62 -14.57 6.89 5.56
N ILE A 63 -14.12 7.75 6.48
CA ILE A 63 -13.03 8.70 6.24
C ILE A 63 -11.65 8.00 6.13
N TYR A 64 -11.58 6.75 6.58
CA TYR A 64 -10.37 5.92 6.53
C TYR A 64 -10.32 5.04 5.28
N GLY A 65 -11.35 5.06 4.43
CA GLY A 65 -11.28 4.42 3.12
C GLY A 65 -10.36 5.18 2.15
N GLY A 66 -9.89 4.50 1.10
CA GLY A 66 -9.05 5.09 0.06
C GLY A 66 -7.56 4.82 0.26
N THR A 67 -6.71 5.78 -0.10
CA THR A 67 -5.26 5.61 -0.17
C THR A 67 -4.56 5.85 1.16
N HIS A 68 -3.69 4.92 1.54
CA HIS A 68 -2.87 4.95 2.74
C HIS A 68 -1.39 5.03 2.35
N ASP A 69 -0.71 6.07 2.86
CA ASP A 69 0.72 6.24 2.65
C ASP A 69 1.51 5.60 3.81
N CYS A 70 2.37 4.65 3.48
CA CYS A 70 3.15 3.88 4.46
C CYS A 70 4.64 3.79 4.09
N ALA A 71 5.44 3.44 5.09
CA ALA A 71 6.81 3.02 4.87
C ALA A 71 6.83 1.62 4.21
N PRO A 72 7.80 1.34 3.32
CA PRO A 72 7.89 0.05 2.65
C PRO A 72 8.09 -1.12 3.63
N GLU A 73 8.68 -0.87 4.81
CA GLU A 73 8.90 -1.89 5.84
C GLU A 73 7.62 -2.35 6.54
N TRP A 74 6.50 -1.66 6.35
CA TRP A 74 5.18 -2.07 6.84
C TRP A 74 4.43 -2.95 5.84
N VAL A 75 4.93 -3.07 4.60
CA VAL A 75 4.23 -3.70 3.49
C VAL A 75 4.70 -5.14 3.31
N GLU A 76 3.75 -6.07 3.32
CA GLU A 76 3.94 -7.48 3.05
C GLU A 76 3.15 -7.87 1.79
N PRO A 77 3.80 -8.43 0.75
CA PRO A 77 3.09 -8.91 -0.44
C PRO A 77 2.18 -10.09 -0.08
N LEU A 78 0.93 -10.05 -0.56
CA LEU A 78 0.01 -11.16 -0.42
C LEU A 78 0.17 -12.07 -1.64
N GLU A 79 0.64 -13.31 -1.43
CA GLU A 79 0.80 -14.27 -2.53
C GLU A 79 -0.53 -14.47 -3.27
N GLN A 80 -0.55 -14.18 -4.58
CA GLN A 80 -1.62 -14.61 -5.46
C GLN A 80 -1.49 -16.12 -5.69
N SER A 81 -2.26 -16.92 -4.94
CA SER A 81 -2.40 -18.38 -5.16
C SER A 81 -3.01 -18.71 -6.53
#